data_AF-A0A6V7PIY9-F1
#
_entry.id   AF-A0A6V7PIY9-F1
#
_cell.length_a   1.000
_cell.length_b   1.000
_cell.length_c   1.000
_cell.angle_alpha   90.00
_cell.angle_beta   90.00
_cell.angle_gamma   90.00
#
_symmetry.space_group_name_H-M   'P 1'
#
loop_
_entity.id
_entity.type
_entity.pdbx_description
1 polymer ?
#
loop_
_entity_poly.entity_id
_entity_poly.type
_entity_poly.pdbx_seq_one_letter_code
_entity_poly.pdbx_strand_id
1 'polypeptide(L)'
;MEGSKDRRLVARLGSNTVTVGYWPSKLYTHLSAYSTFVEYGGEIVDARANGQHTQTQMGSGHFPAEGYRKASYFRNVELVNSANTLYSPPSLSPLVTDANCYDIAVSSNTDWGTYFYYGGPGRNPNCP
;
A
#
# COMPACT_ATOMS: atom_id res chain seq x y z
N MET A 1 -1.79 -27.38 -27.36
CA MET A 1 -1.88 -25.91 -27.25
C MET A 1 -2.41 -25.60 -25.85
N GLU A 2 -1.53 -25.57 -24.85
CA GLU A 2 -1.92 -25.38 -23.44
C GLU A 2 -1.04 -24.27 -22.85
N GLY A 3 -1.33 -23.03 -23.25
CA GLY A 3 -0.51 -21.86 -22.92
C GLY A 3 -1.05 -21.09 -21.73
N SER A 4 -0.52 -21.40 -20.53
CA SER A 4 -0.25 -20.45 -19.43
C SER A 4 -1.31 -19.35 -19.16
N LYS A 5 -2.52 -19.74 -18.74
CA LYS A 5 -3.54 -18.82 -18.20
C LYS A 5 -3.47 -18.62 -16.67
N ASP A 6 -2.44 -19.17 -16.00
CA ASP A 6 -2.46 -19.38 -14.55
C ASP A 6 -1.77 -18.30 -13.70
N ARG A 7 -1.59 -17.10 -14.24
CA ARG A 7 -1.08 -15.93 -13.49
C ARG A 7 -1.91 -14.73 -13.97
N ARG A 8 -2.32 -13.78 -13.14
CA ARG A 8 -1.45 -12.65 -12.77
C ARG A 8 -2.20 -11.68 -11.86
N LEU A 9 -1.78 -11.59 -10.60
CA LEU A 9 -1.51 -10.30 -10.00
C LEU A 9 0.02 -10.28 -9.85
N VAL A 10 0.69 -9.24 -10.32
CA VAL A 10 2.15 -9.14 -10.32
C VAL A 10 2.50 -7.87 -9.58
N ALA A 11 3.03 -8.01 -8.37
CA ALA A 11 3.66 -6.90 -7.68
C ALA A 11 5.06 -6.68 -8.29
N ARG A 12 5.32 -5.46 -8.75
CA ARG A 12 6.62 -5.04 -9.29
C ARG A 12 7.23 -4.02 -8.33
N LEU A 13 8.48 -4.25 -7.91
CA LEU A 13 9.20 -3.33 -7.02
C LEU A 13 10.47 -2.79 -7.68
N GLY A 14 10.71 -1.49 -7.49
CA GLY A 14 11.97 -0.82 -7.81
C GLY A 14 12.20 -0.52 -9.30
N SER A 15 13.31 0.17 -9.58
CA SER A 15 13.72 0.60 -10.93
C SER A 15 14.08 -0.55 -11.87
N ASN A 16 14.42 -1.72 -11.31
CA ASN A 16 14.77 -2.93 -12.08
C ASN A 16 13.57 -3.86 -12.28
N THR A 17 12.35 -3.39 -11.98
CA THR A 17 11.10 -4.11 -12.21
C THR A 17 11.12 -5.54 -11.67
N VAL A 18 11.40 -5.71 -10.37
CA VAL A 18 11.48 -7.04 -9.77
C VAL A 18 10.07 -7.58 -9.55
N THR A 19 9.76 -8.72 -10.16
CA THR A 19 8.52 -9.46 -9.89
C THR A 19 8.62 -10.09 -8.51
N VAL A 20 7.77 -9.66 -7.58
CA VAL A 20 7.76 -10.15 -6.19
C VAL A 20 7.02 -11.48 -6.08
N GLY A 21 6.00 -11.72 -6.90
CA GLY A 21 5.23 -12.96 -6.86
C GLY A 21 3.96 -12.96 -7.69
N TYR A 22 3.17 -14.03 -7.52
CA TYR A 22 1.83 -14.21 -8.08
C TYR A 22 0.99 -15.08 -7.13
N TRP A 23 -0.33 -15.04 -7.29
CA TRP A 23 -1.31 -15.78 -6.50
C TRP A 23 -1.86 -16.93 -7.35
N PRO A 24 -1.62 -18.20 -7.01
CA PRO A 24 -2.14 -19.32 -7.78
C PRO A 24 -3.67 -19.42 -7.68
N SER A 25 -4.35 -19.48 -8.82
CA SER A 25 -5.81 -19.60 -8.95
C SER A 25 -6.39 -20.78 -8.15
N LYS A 26 -5.65 -21.89 -8.08
CA LYS A 26 -6.02 -23.11 -7.35
C LYS A 26 -6.04 -22.93 -5.82
N LEU A 27 -5.24 -22.02 -5.29
CA LEU A 27 -5.15 -21.76 -3.84
C LEU A 27 -6.04 -20.59 -3.43
N TYR A 28 -6.21 -19.61 -4.31
CA TYR A 28 -6.95 -18.38 -4.06
C TYR A 28 -8.17 -18.30 -4.98
N THR A 29 -9.18 -19.11 -4.71
CA THR A 29 -10.36 -19.28 -5.59
C THR A 29 -11.15 -17.99 -5.78
N HIS A 30 -11.24 -17.14 -4.75
CA HIS A 30 -11.88 -15.82 -4.82
C HIS A 30 -11.10 -14.79 -5.66
N LEU A 31 -9.79 -15.01 -5.85
CA LEU A 31 -8.92 -14.17 -6.69
C LEU A 31 -8.50 -14.92 -7.98
N SER A 32 -9.20 -15.99 -8.33
CA SER A 32 -8.81 -16.89 -9.43
C SER A 32 -8.90 -16.23 -10.80
N ALA A 33 -9.79 -15.24 -10.96
CA ALA A 33 -9.99 -14.52 -12.21
C ALA A 33 -9.34 -13.13 -12.18
N TYR A 34 -9.78 -12.26 -11.27
CA TYR A 34 -9.28 -10.90 -11.10
C TYR A 34 -9.65 -10.38 -9.71
N SER A 35 -8.98 -9.32 -9.25
CA SER A 35 -9.41 -8.59 -8.06
C SER A 35 -10.39 -7.47 -8.44
N THR A 36 -11.46 -7.33 -7.67
CA THR A 36 -12.38 -6.18 -7.75
C THR A 36 -11.98 -5.04 -6.81
N PHE A 37 -11.04 -5.30 -5.89
CA PHE A 37 -10.62 -4.35 -4.86
C PHE A 37 -9.12 -4.52 -4.54
N VAL A 38 -8.41 -3.41 -4.39
CA VAL A 38 -6.98 -3.42 -4.10
C VAL A 38 -6.71 -2.34 -3.06
N GLU A 39 -6.01 -2.72 -1.99
CA GLU A 39 -5.57 -1.81 -0.94
C GLU A 39 -4.04 -1.72 -0.95
N TYR A 40 -3.55 -0.54 -0.59
CA TYR A 40 -2.14 -0.25 -0.39
C TYR A 40 -2.01 0.42 0.96
N GLY A 41 -1.00 0.04 1.75
CA GLY A 41 -0.78 0.68 3.03
C GLY A 41 0.05 -0.16 3.97
N GLY A 42 -0.20 0.03 5.26
CA GLY A 42 0.37 -0.73 6.35
C GLY A 42 -0.65 -0.88 7.47
N GLU A 43 -0.46 -1.90 8.28
CA GLU A 43 -1.33 -2.20 9.42
C GLU A 43 -0.48 -2.25 10.68
N ILE A 44 -0.98 -1.65 11.76
CA ILE A 44 -0.42 -1.80 13.10
C ILE A 44 -1.47 -2.48 13.95
N VAL A 45 -1.13 -3.67 14.45
CA VAL A 45 -1.97 -4.39 15.39
C VAL A 45 -1.45 -4.11 16.80
N ASP A 46 -2.33 -3.53 17.63
CA ASP A 46 -2.01 -3.14 19.00
C ASP A 46 -3.12 -3.61 19.96
N ALA A 47 -2.78 -4.53 20.86
CA ALA A 47 -3.69 -5.02 21.87
C ALA A 47 -3.90 -4.05 23.05
N ARG A 48 -3.13 -2.95 23.12
CA ARG A 48 -3.14 -1.95 24.20
C ARG A 48 -3.06 -2.59 25.59
N ALA A 49 -2.18 -3.58 25.77
CA ALA A 49 -2.11 -4.41 26.98
C ALA A 49 -1.95 -3.60 28.29
N ASN A 50 -1.36 -2.40 28.21
CA ASN A 50 -1.16 -1.49 29.35
C ASN A 50 -2.07 -0.24 29.29
N GLY A 51 -3.14 -0.27 28.49
CA GLY A 51 -4.04 0.87 28.28
C GLY A 51 -3.45 2.02 27.47
N GLN A 52 -2.26 1.84 26.87
CA GLN A 52 -1.55 2.84 26.07
C GLN A 52 -1.40 2.33 24.65
N HIS A 53 -1.37 3.26 23.68
CA HIS A 53 -1.04 2.91 22.30
C HIS A 53 0.40 2.39 22.20
N THR A 54 0.65 1.50 21.23
CA THR A 54 2.00 1.04 20.90
C THR A 54 2.90 2.18 20.42
N GLN A 55 4.18 2.09 20.75
CA GLN A 55 5.26 2.95 20.22
C GLN A 55 5.80 2.46 18.87
N THR A 56 5.21 1.41 18.28
CA THR A 56 5.61 0.92 16.96
C THR A 56 5.44 2.02 15.93
N GLN A 57 6.52 2.33 15.21
CA GLN A 57 6.47 3.30 14.12
C GLN A 57 5.95 2.64 12.84
N MET A 58 5.09 3.33 12.10
CA MET A 58 4.73 2.94 10.73
C MET A 58 5.62 3.67 9.72
N GLY A 59 6.18 2.92 8.77
CA GLY A 59 7.10 3.48 7.77
C GLY A 59 8.35 4.03 8.43
N SER A 60 8.64 5.31 8.21
CA SER A 60 9.77 6.03 8.82
C SER A 60 9.45 6.61 10.20
N GLY A 61 8.21 6.45 10.70
CA GLY A 61 7.75 7.09 11.95
C GLY A 61 7.37 8.56 11.81
N HIS A 62 7.57 9.16 10.64
CA HIS A 62 7.15 10.53 10.33
C HIS A 62 5.74 10.56 9.76
N PHE A 63 5.01 11.64 10.04
CA PHE A 63 3.68 11.85 9.45
C PHE A 63 3.77 12.19 7.97
N PRO A 64 2.77 11.81 7.16
CA PRO A 64 2.76 12.07 5.72
C PRO A 64 2.85 13.55 5.36
N ALA A 65 2.36 14.45 6.22
CA ALA A 65 2.47 15.90 6.05
C ALA A 65 3.91 16.41 5.99
N GLU A 66 4.88 15.65 6.53
CA GLU A 66 6.30 16.00 6.45
C GLU A 66 6.93 15.72 5.09
N GLY A 67 6.29 14.90 4.25
CA GLY A 67 6.61 14.73 2.84
C GLY A 67 7.98 14.10 2.53
N TYR A 68 8.49 14.40 1.33
CA TYR A 68 9.68 13.78 0.77
C TYR A 68 10.92 13.92 1.67
N ARG A 69 11.73 12.86 1.71
CA ARG A 69 12.93 12.70 2.57
C ARG A 69 12.64 12.57 4.07
N LYS A 70 11.39 12.59 4.49
CA LYS A 70 10.97 12.36 5.88
C LYS A 70 9.97 11.21 5.99
N ALA A 71 8.81 11.36 5.39
CA ALA A 71 7.76 10.34 5.39
C ALA A 71 8.09 9.19 4.42
N SER A 72 7.63 7.99 4.77
CA SER A 72 7.63 6.86 3.84
C SER A 72 6.59 7.08 2.75
N TYR A 73 6.83 6.51 1.56
CA TYR A 73 5.95 6.66 0.42
C TYR A 73 5.93 5.44 -0.48
N PHE A 74 4.81 5.27 -1.18
CA PHE A 74 4.72 4.50 -2.41
C PHE A 74 4.50 5.48 -3.56
N ARG A 75 5.22 5.30 -4.67
CA ARG A 75 5.06 6.11 -5.89
C ARG A 75 4.95 5.22 -7.12
N ASN A 76 4.45 5.78 -8.21
CA ASN A 76 4.11 5.02 -9.42
C ASN A 76 3.19 3.83 -9.07
N VAL A 77 2.14 4.10 -8.29
CA VAL A 77 1.13 3.10 -7.97
C VAL A 77 0.33 2.82 -9.25
N GLU A 78 0.35 1.56 -9.68
CA GLU A 78 -0.26 1.10 -10.92
C GLU A 78 -0.98 -0.23 -10.71
N LEU A 79 -1.96 -0.49 -11.58
CA LEU A 79 -2.69 -1.74 -11.69
C LEU A 79 -2.33 -2.44 -13.00
N VAL A 80 -2.45 -3.76 -13.03
CA VAL A 80 -2.25 -4.57 -14.24
C VAL A 80 -3.60 -5.11 -14.69
N ASN A 81 -3.98 -4.81 -15.94
CA ASN A 81 -5.21 -5.33 -16.53
C ASN A 81 -5.02 -6.72 -17.18
N SER A 82 -6.10 -7.29 -17.72
CA SER A 82 -6.10 -8.59 -18.40
C SER A 82 -5.21 -8.63 -19.66
N ALA A 83 -4.94 -7.49 -20.28
CA ALA A 83 -3.98 -7.33 -21.37
C ALA A 83 -2.53 -7.18 -20.88
N ASN A 84 -2.27 -7.38 -19.59
CA ASN A 84 -0.96 -7.25 -18.94
C ASN A 84 -0.35 -5.85 -19.13
N THR A 85 -1.20 -4.83 -19.22
CA THR A 85 -0.82 -3.42 -19.36
C THR A 85 -0.94 -2.73 -18.01
N LEU A 86 0.05 -1.89 -17.69
CA LEU A 86 0.04 -1.05 -16.49
C LEU A 86 -0.80 0.20 -16.73
N TYR A 87 -1.59 0.57 -15.74
CA TYR A 87 -2.39 1.80 -15.76
C TYR A 87 -2.57 2.35 -14.36
N SER A 88 -2.74 3.68 -14.25
CA SER A 88 -2.99 4.33 -12.96
C SER A 88 -4.34 3.91 -12.37
N PRO A 89 -4.44 3.74 -11.04
CA PRO A 89 -5.71 3.46 -10.38
C PRO A 89 -6.74 4.55 -10.71
N PRO A 90 -7.99 4.19 -11.11
CA PRO A 90 -9.02 5.16 -11.45
C PRO A 90 -9.51 5.95 -10.23
N SER A 91 -9.43 5.36 -9.03
CA SER A 91 -9.73 5.99 -7.75
C SER A 91 -8.82 5.40 -6.68
N LEU A 92 -8.20 6.26 -5.88
CA LEU A 92 -7.46 5.87 -4.69
C LEU A 92 -7.88 6.79 -3.54
N SER A 93 -8.51 6.21 -2.53
CA SER A 93 -9.02 6.94 -1.37
C SER A 93 -8.28 6.52 -0.10
N PRO A 94 -7.92 7.46 0.79
CA PRO A 94 -7.28 7.11 2.05
C PRO A 94 -8.27 6.40 2.98
N LEU A 95 -7.78 5.38 3.69
CA LEU A 95 -8.47 4.74 4.82
C LEU A 95 -7.56 4.84 6.04
N VAL A 96 -8.02 5.54 7.08
CA VAL A 96 -7.24 5.81 8.29
C VAL A 96 -8.10 5.53 9.51
N THR A 97 -7.59 4.72 10.44
CA THR A 97 -8.27 4.40 11.70
C THR A 97 -8.14 5.54 12.72
N ASP A 98 -6.92 6.08 12.89
CA ASP A 98 -6.65 7.23 13.77
C ASP A 98 -5.45 8.05 13.25
N ALA A 99 -5.77 9.20 12.64
CA ALA A 99 -4.79 10.09 12.02
C ALA A 99 -3.81 10.72 13.03
N ASN A 100 -4.13 10.72 14.33
CA ASN A 100 -3.19 11.22 15.34
C ASN A 100 -2.07 10.20 15.63
N CYS A 101 -2.26 8.93 15.30
CA CYS A 101 -1.29 7.86 15.51
C CYS A 101 -0.50 7.58 14.22
N TYR A 102 -1.25 7.37 13.12
CA TYR A 102 -0.75 7.06 11.80
C TYR A 102 -1.67 7.67 10.76
N ASP A 103 -1.11 8.25 9.71
CA ASP A 103 -1.89 8.92 8.68
C ASP A 103 -1.37 8.58 7.28
N ILE A 104 -2.19 8.89 6.26
CA ILE A 104 -1.88 8.69 4.85
C ILE A 104 -2.33 9.90 4.03
N ALA A 105 -1.47 10.38 3.14
CA ALA A 105 -1.78 11.49 2.23
C ALA A 105 -1.58 11.05 0.78
N VAL A 106 -2.68 10.96 0.03
CA VAL A 106 -2.68 10.59 -1.39
C VAL A 106 -2.51 11.83 -2.27
N SER A 107 -1.70 11.73 -3.32
CA SER A 107 -1.50 12.80 -4.29
C SER A 107 -1.08 12.24 -5.65
N SER A 108 -1.01 13.10 -6.67
CA SER A 108 -0.52 12.72 -7.99
C SER A 108 0.16 13.89 -8.70
N ASN A 109 1.20 13.57 -9.47
CA ASN A 109 1.86 14.50 -10.39
C ASN A 109 2.58 13.73 -11.51
N THR A 110 3.13 14.46 -12.49
CA THR A 110 3.81 13.86 -13.65
C THR A 110 5.08 13.09 -13.31
N ASP A 111 5.76 13.46 -12.22
CA ASP A 111 7.08 12.93 -11.88
C ASP A 111 6.99 11.65 -11.03
N TRP A 112 5.91 11.52 -10.24
CA TRP A 112 5.71 10.45 -9.25
C TRP A 112 4.50 9.56 -9.55
N GLY A 113 3.76 9.86 -10.62
CA GLY A 113 2.50 9.19 -10.95
C GLY A 113 1.47 9.39 -9.84
N THR A 114 0.64 8.38 -9.62
CA THR A 114 -0.16 8.29 -8.38
C THR A 114 0.75 7.81 -7.25
N TYR A 115 0.74 8.52 -6.13
CA TYR A 115 1.57 8.22 -4.97
C TYR A 115 0.85 8.56 -3.67
N PHE A 116 1.39 8.04 -2.58
CA PHE A 116 0.95 8.45 -1.25
C PHE A 116 2.11 8.42 -0.27
N TYR A 117 2.10 9.39 0.65
CA TYR A 117 2.90 9.33 1.86
C TYR A 117 2.12 8.62 2.95
N TYR A 118 2.80 7.89 3.81
CA TYR A 118 2.20 7.21 4.95
C TYR A 118 3.18 7.14 6.11
N GLY A 119 2.64 7.03 7.31
CA GLY A 119 3.43 6.76 8.51
C GLY A 119 2.88 7.45 9.74
N GLY A 120 3.67 7.37 10.80
CA GLY A 120 3.37 7.99 12.07
C GLY A 120 4.15 7.32 13.19
N PRO A 121 4.38 8.04 14.30
CA PRO A 121 5.24 7.56 15.38
C PRO A 121 4.56 6.50 16.26
N GLY A 122 3.26 6.23 16.05
CA GLY A 122 2.43 5.54 17.02
C GLY A 122 2.19 6.44 18.22
N ARG A 123 2.45 5.95 19.43
CA ARG A 123 2.18 6.69 20.66
C ARG A 123 2.89 8.04 20.71
N ASN A 124 2.11 9.10 20.89
CA ASN A 124 2.56 10.48 21.01
C ASN A 124 1.54 11.31 21.82
N PRO A 125 1.78 12.60 22.16
CA PRO A 125 0.85 13.39 22.97
C PRO A 125 -0.60 13.49 22.42
N ASN A 126 -0.80 13.33 21.11
CA ASN A 126 -2.11 13.32 20.47
C ASN A 126 -2.66 11.90 20.23
N CYS A 127 -1.86 10.86 20.51
CA CYS A 127 -2.19 9.45 20.42
C CYS A 127 -1.64 8.71 21.65
N PRO A 128 -2.35 8.74 22.80
CA PRO A 128 -1.86 8.20 24.08
C PRO A 128 -1.87 6.66 24.17
#